data_AF-A0A947BLR4-F1
#
_entry.id   AF-A0A947BLR4-F1
#
_cell.length_a   1.000
_cell.length_b   1.000
_cell.length_c   1.000
_cell.angle_alpha   90.00
_cell.angle_beta   90.00
_cell.angle_gamma   90.00
#
_symmetry.space_group_name_H-M   'P 1'
#
loop_
_entity.id
_entity.type
_entity.pdbx_description
1 polymer ?
#
loop_
_entity_poly.entity_id
_entity_poly.type
_entity_poly.pdbx_seq_one_letter_code
_entity_poly.pdbx_strand_id
1 'polypeptide(L)' 'MVITGFWPIRNSSGNLDFKRTYQFEFSSTGDRRYRGELILEGMTLKSIDLEAYKIPDSE' A
#
# COMPACT_ATOMS: atom_id res chain seq x y z
N MET A 1 -8.77 5.35 -1.10
CA MET A 1 -8.14 4.02 -1.21
C MET A 1 -9.10 3.11 -1.95
N VAL A 2 -8.63 2.38 -2.95
CA VAL A 2 -9.41 1.44 -3.76
C VAL A 2 -8.64 0.13 -3.89
N ILE A 3 -9.35 -0.99 -4.02
CA ILE A 3 -8.73 -2.28 -4.29
C ILE A 3 -8.55 -2.46 -5.79
N THR A 4 -7.34 -2.78 -6.22
CA THR A 4 -6.99 -2.97 -7.64
C THR A 4 -6.54 -4.39 -7.96
N GLY A 5 -6.25 -5.20 -6.93
CA GLY A 5 -5.92 -6.61 -7.08
C GLY A 5 -6.35 -7.41 -5.84
N PHE A 6 -6.90 -8.59 -6.08
CA PHE A 6 -7.33 -9.51 -5.02
C PHE A 6 -7.10 -10.94 -5.48
N TRP A 7 -6.18 -11.66 -4.83
CA TRP A 7 -5.78 -13.00 -5.25
C TRP A 7 -5.66 -13.93 -4.04
N PRO A 8 -6.21 -15.16 -4.09
CA PRO A 8 -5.91 -16.18 -3.09
C PRO A 8 -4.45 -16.62 -3.23
N ILE A 9 -3.75 -16.73 -2.11
CA ILE A 9 -2.36 -17.21 -2.02
C ILE A 9 -2.24 -18.23 -0.89
N ARG A 10 -1.15 -19.01 -0.89
CA ARG A 10 -0.76 -19.80 0.28
C ARG A 10 0.38 -19.11 1.00
N ASN A 11 0.26 -18.96 2.31
CA ASN A 11 1.34 -18.43 3.12
C ASN A 11 2.43 -19.50 3.38
N SER A 12 3.51 -19.10 4.05
CA SER A 12 4.64 -19.99 4.37
C SER A 12 4.24 -21.20 5.22
N SER A 13 3.13 -21.12 5.95
CA SER A 13 2.57 -22.21 6.76
C SER A 13 1.59 -23.08 5.97
N GLY A 14 1.37 -22.81 4.67
CA GLY A 14 0.48 -23.57 3.79
C GLY A 14 -1.00 -23.19 3.89
N ASN A 15 -1.35 -22.26 4.77
CA ASN A 15 -2.73 -21.77 4.93
C ASN A 15 -3.12 -20.84 3.78
N LEU A 16 -4.42 -20.83 3.46
CA LEU A 16 -4.98 -19.90 2.48
C LEU A 16 -4.99 -18.48 3.08
N ASP A 17 -4.46 -17.53 2.32
CA ASP A 17 -4.45 -16.11 2.62
C ASP A 17 -4.90 -15.32 1.38
N PHE A 18 -5.08 -14.01 1.56
CA PHE A 18 -5.37 -13.10 0.45
C PHE A 18 -4.23 -12.12 0.23
N LYS A 19 -3.75 -12.06 -1.02
CA LYS A 19 -2.96 -10.95 -1.51
C LYS A 19 -3.89 -9.85 -1.97
N ARG A 20 -3.71 -8.64 -1.45
CA ARG A 20 -4.55 -7.47 -1.72
C ARG A 20 -3.66 -6.31 -2.13
N THR A 21 -3.92 -5.78 -3.32
CA THR A 21 -3.26 -4.56 -3.82
C THR A 21 -4.24 -3.40 -3.67
N TYR A 22 -3.79 -2.34 -3.03
CA TYR A 22 -4.57 -1.14 -2.84
C TYR A 22 -3.86 0.07 -3.41
N GLN A 23 -4.60 0.89 -4.14
CA GLN A 23 -4.14 2.20 -4.57
C GLN A 23 -4.80 3.30 -3.74
N PHE A 24 -4.03 4.32 -3.39
CA PHE A 24 -4.50 5.45 -2.62
C PHE A 24 -3.84 6.75 -3.09
N GLU A 25 -4.45 7.85 -2.70
CA GLU A 25 -3.89 9.19 -2.87
C GLU A 25 -3.59 9.76 -1.49
N PHE A 26 -2.50 10.50 -1.38
CA PHE A 26 -2.10 11.21 -0.17
C PHE A 26 -1.55 12.60 -0.52
N SER A 27 -1.46 13.49 0.46
CA SER A 27 -0.84 14.81 0.30
C SER A 27 0.06 15.08 1.50
N SER A 28 1.29 15.54 1.25
CA SER A 28 2.27 15.80 2.31
C SER A 28 2.27 17.25 2.80
N THR A 29 1.94 18.22 1.94
CA THR A 29 1.94 19.66 2.27
C THR A 29 0.60 20.34 1.95
N GLY A 30 -0.40 19.59 1.48
CA GLY A 30 -1.69 20.14 1.03
C GLY A 30 -1.72 20.52 -0.45
N ASP A 31 -0.59 20.91 -1.05
CA ASP A 31 -0.55 21.48 -2.40
C ASP A 31 -0.67 20.46 -3.55
N ARG A 32 -0.22 19.21 -3.32
CA ARG A 32 -0.17 18.17 -4.36
C ARG A 32 -0.65 16.84 -3.82
N ARG A 33 -1.44 16.14 -4.65
CA ARG A 33 -1.80 14.75 -4.43
C ARG A 33 -0.77 13.83 -5.09
N TYR A 34 -0.27 12.90 -4.31
CA TYR A 34 0.65 11.85 -4.70
C TYR A 34 -0.07 10.51 -4.70
N ARG A 35 0.33 9.61 -5.59
CA ARG A 35 -0.18 8.24 -5.60
C ARG A 35 0.68 7.35 -4.73
N GLY A 36 0.01 6.45 -4.01
CA GLY A 36 0.63 5.33 -3.34
C GLY A 36 -0.04 4.01 -3.72
N GLU A 37 0.75 2.95 -3.68
CA GLU A 37 0.28 1.57 -3.76
C GLU A 37 0.81 0.79 -2.56
N LEU A 38 -0.01 -0.09 -2.00
CA LEU A 38 0.45 -1.04 -0.98
C LEU A 38 -0.02 -2.45 -1.29
N ILE A 39 0.81 -3.42 -0.92
CA ILE A 39 0.53 -4.85 -1.05
C ILE A 39 0.44 -5.46 0.35
N LEU A 40 -0.71 -6.06 0.64
CA LEU A 40 -0.94 -6.89 1.83
C LEU A 40 -1.00 -8.36 1.44
N GLU A 41 -0.39 -9.22 2.26
CA GLU A 41 -0.62 -10.66 2.26
C GLU A 41 -1.18 -11.05 3.63
N GLY A 42 -2.43 -11.51 3.67
CA GLY A 42 -3.15 -11.63 4.94
C GLY A 42 -3.17 -10.28 5.66
N MET A 43 -2.68 -10.24 6.90
CA MET A 43 -2.55 -9.01 7.69
C MET A 43 -1.16 -8.36 7.61
N THR A 44 -0.24 -8.91 6.82
CA THR A 44 1.15 -8.43 6.74
C THR A 44 1.33 -7.43 5.60
N LEU A 45 1.91 -6.26 5.91
CA LEU A 45 2.40 -5.31 4.90
C LEU A 45 3.64 -5.85 4.23
N LYS A 46 3.56 -6.09 2.92
CA LYS A 46 4.67 -6.60 2.12
C LYS A 46 5.45 -5.49 1.45
N SER A 47 4.75 -4.52 0.88
CA SER A 47 5.39 -3.35 0.27
C SER A 47 4.47 -2.15 0.32
N ILE A 48 5.11 -0.99 0.27
CA ILE A 48 4.48 0.30 0.02
C ILE A 48 5.36 1.04 -0.99
N ASP A 49 4.76 1.47 -2.09
CA ASP A 49 5.41 2.22 -3.14
C ASP A 49 4.73 3.59 -3.24
N LEU A 50 5.52 4.65 -3.13
CA LEU A 50 5.05 6.02 -3.13
C LEU A 50 5.73 6.80 -4.25
N GLU A 51 4.97 7.66 -4.92
CA GLU A 51 5.58 8.70 -5.75
C GLU A 51 6.54 9.55 -4.91
N ALA A 52 7.62 10.07 -5.51
CA ALA A 52 8.53 10.96 -4.82
C ALA A 52 7.78 12.20 -4.28
N TYR A 53 7.84 12.42 -2.96
CA TYR A 53 7.17 13.50 -2.26
C TYR A 53 8.12 14.22 -1.31
N LYS A 54 7.81 15.48 -1.00
CA LYS A 54 8.55 16.26 -0.01
C LYS A 54 8.12 15.83 1.38
N ILE A 55 9.06 15.46 2.23
CA ILE A 55 8.81 15.22 3.65
C ILE A 55 8.89 16.60 4.35
N PRO A 56 7.87 17.01 5.13
CA PRO A 56 7.94 18.25 5.89
C PRO A 56 9.06 18.12 6.94
N ASP A 57 9.76 19.22 7.21
CA ASP A 57 10.70 19.25 8.32
C ASP A 57 9.94 18.97 9.62
N SER A 58 10.44 18.02 10.42
CA SER A 58 9.93 17.76 11.76
C SER A 58 10.44 18.87 12.69
N GLU A 59 9.54 19.78 13.07
CA GLU A 59 9.78 20.77 14.14
C GLU A 59 9.85 20.10 15.52
#